data_AF-A0A376ZP09-F1
#
_entry.id   AF-A0A376ZP09-F1
#
_cell.length_a   1.000
_cell.length_b   1.000
_cell.length_c   1.000
_cell.angle_alpha   90.00
_cell.angle_beta   90.00
_cell.angle_gamma   90.00
#
_symmetry.space_group_name_H-M   'P 1'
#
loop_
_entity.id
_entity.type
_entity.pdbx_description
1 polymer ?
#
loop_
_entity_poly.entity_id
_entity_poly.type
_entity_poly.pdbx_seq_one_letter_code
_entity_poly.pdbx_strand_id
1 'polypeptide(L)'
;MEFTIQKSIELGVSLITPLFSERCGVKLDSERLNKKLQQWQKIAIAACEQCGRNRVPEIRPAMDLEAWCAEQDEGLKLNLHPRASNSINTLRYRLNASAC
;
A
#
# COMPACT_ATOMS: atom_id res chain seq x y z
N MET A 1 -5.28 1.42 10.94
CA MET A 1 -4.95 0.99 9.55
C MET A 1 -6.12 1.23 8.60
N GLU A 2 -7.34 1.06 9.10
CA GLU A 2 -8.62 1.19 8.42
C GLU A 2 -8.75 2.51 7.64
N PHE A 3 -8.43 3.65 8.27
CA PHE A 3 -8.43 4.97 7.62
C PHE A 3 -7.43 5.05 6.46
N THR A 4 -6.20 4.55 6.66
CA THR A 4 -5.16 4.50 5.63
C THR A 4 -5.61 3.70 4.42
N ILE A 5 -6.26 2.55 4.63
CA ILE A 5 -6.77 1.70 3.54
C ILE A 5 -7.86 2.42 2.78
N GLN A 6 -8.87 2.93 3.48
CA GLN A 6 -9.96 3.67 2.85
C GLN A 6 -9.44 4.82 1.99
N LYS A 7 -8.59 5.69 2.55
CA LYS A 7 -8.09 6.88 1.85
C LYS A 7 -7.10 6.55 0.74
N SER A 8 -6.25 5.54 0.90
CA SER A 8 -5.36 5.11 -0.19
C SER A 8 -6.16 4.62 -1.41
N ILE A 9 -7.31 3.99 -1.18
CA ILE A 9 -8.18 3.47 -2.24
C ILE A 9 -8.93 4.60 -2.95
N GLU A 10 -9.47 5.56 -2.19
CA GLU A 10 -10.04 6.80 -2.72
C GLU A 10 -9.01 7.58 -3.57
N LEU A 11 -7.73 7.55 -3.19
CA LEU A 11 -6.63 8.19 -3.91
C LEU A 11 -6.05 7.37 -5.07
N GLY A 12 -6.62 6.20 -5.40
CA GLY A 12 -6.25 5.45 -6.60
C GLY A 12 -5.16 4.39 -6.43
N VAL A 13 -4.77 4.00 -5.21
CA VAL A 13 -3.77 2.93 -5.00
C VAL A 13 -4.20 1.62 -5.67
N SER A 14 -3.29 0.91 -6.34
CA SER A 14 -3.58 -0.36 -7.03
C SER A 14 -3.38 -1.59 -6.14
N LEU A 15 -2.47 -1.51 -5.17
CA LEU A 15 -2.04 -2.61 -4.32
C LEU A 15 -1.55 -2.09 -2.97
N ILE A 16 -1.92 -2.78 -1.89
CA ILE A 16 -1.47 -2.47 -0.53
C ILE A 16 -0.82 -3.73 0.06
N THR A 17 0.41 -3.60 0.56
CA THR A 17 1.09 -4.66 1.33
C THR A 17 1.31 -4.16 2.75
N PRO A 18 0.68 -4.76 3.77
CA PRO A 18 0.99 -4.44 5.16
C PRO A 18 2.39 -4.94 5.51
N LEU A 19 3.21 -4.10 6.16
CA LEU A 19 4.60 -4.44 6.46
C LEU A 19 4.87 -4.53 7.96
N PHE A 20 5.67 -5.53 8.33
CA PHE A 20 6.30 -5.61 9.65
C PHE A 20 7.72 -5.07 9.59
N SER A 21 8.11 -4.33 10.61
CA SER A 21 9.48 -3.82 10.78
C SER A 21 9.92 -4.05 12.23
N GLU A 22 11.22 -4.02 12.47
CA GLU A 22 11.82 -4.25 13.79
C GLU A 22 11.19 -3.38 14.90
N ARG A 23 10.78 -2.15 14.57
CA ARG A 23 10.18 -1.20 15.53
C ARG A 23 8.66 -1.27 15.58
N CYS A 24 8.05 -2.24 14.91
CA CYS A 24 6.61 -2.47 14.96
C CYS A 24 6.27 -3.32 16.19
N GLY A 25 5.62 -2.74 17.21
CA GLY A 25 5.29 -3.43 18.46
C GLY A 25 4.19 -4.51 18.35
N VAL A 26 3.86 -4.97 17.14
CA VAL A 26 2.80 -5.94 16.88
C VAL A 26 3.42 -7.32 16.70
N LYS A 27 3.06 -8.27 17.56
CA LYS A 27 3.47 -9.67 17.41
C LYS A 27 2.65 -10.37 16.33
N LEU A 28 3.31 -11.25 15.58
CA LEU A 28 2.76 -12.08 14.51
C LEU A 28 1.83 -13.16 15.09
N ASP A 29 0.55 -12.83 15.29
CA ASP A 29 -0.52 -13.81 15.43
C ASP A 29 -1.19 -13.98 14.07
N SER A 30 -0.93 -15.12 13.42
CA SER A 30 -1.37 -15.41 12.06
C SER A 30 -2.90 -15.45 11.94
N GLU A 31 -3.62 -15.94 12.95
CA GLU A 31 -5.08 -16.00 12.91
C GLU A 31 -5.68 -14.59 13.00
N ARG A 32 -5.16 -13.77 13.93
CA ARG A 32 -5.59 -12.38 14.08
C ARG A 32 -5.26 -11.55 12.83
N LEU A 33 -4.11 -11.80 12.22
CA LEU A 33 -3.69 -11.13 10.98
C LEU A 33 -4.63 -11.48 9.82
N ASN A 34 -4.99 -12.75 9.66
CA ASN A 34 -5.94 -13.18 8.63
C ASN A 34 -7.31 -12.52 8.81
N LYS A 35 -7.82 -12.42 10.05
CA LYS A 35 -9.06 -11.68 10.35
C LYS A 35 -8.94 -10.19 9.99
N LYS A 36 -7.77 -9.57 10.23
CA LYS A 36 -7.50 -8.19 9.84
C LYS A 36 -7.45 -8.00 8.33
N LEU A 37 -6.78 -8.88 7.59
CA LEU A 37 -6.75 -8.87 6.13
C LEU A 37 -8.16 -8.95 5.54
N GLN A 38 -9.01 -9.85 6.05
CA GLN A 38 -10.41 -9.93 5.63
C GLN A 38 -11.20 -8.65 5.93
N GLN A 39 -11.01 -8.06 7.11
CA GLN A 39 -11.64 -6.80 7.48
C GLN A 39 -11.21 -5.67 6.52
N TRP A 40 -9.92 -5.59 6.20
CA TRP A 40 -9.35 -4.61 5.30
C TRP A 40 -9.85 -4.78 3.87
N GLN A 41 -10.01 -6.02 3.40
CA GLN A 41 -10.60 -6.30 2.09
C GLN A 41 -12.04 -5.77 2.00
N LYS A 42 -12.83 -5.90 3.07
CA LYS A 42 -14.20 -5.35 3.13
C LYS A 42 -14.19 -3.82 3.07
N ILE A 43 -13.26 -3.17 3.78
CA ILE A 43 -13.07 -1.71 3.70
C ILE A 43 -12.68 -1.30 2.28
N ALA A 44 -11.85 -2.09 1.61
CA ALA A 44 -11.45 -1.81 0.24
C ALA A 44 -12.59 -1.84 -0.75
N ILE A 45 -13.46 -2.85 -0.65
CA ILE A 45 -14.67 -2.96 -1.45
C ILE A 45 -15.59 -1.76 -1.21
N ALA A 46 -15.88 -1.45 0.07
CA ALA A 46 -16.75 -0.32 0.42
C ALA A 46 -16.18 1.03 -0.04
N ALA A 47 -14.86 1.23 0.04
CA ALA A 47 -14.21 2.44 -0.46
C ALA A 47 -14.32 2.55 -1.99
N CYS A 48 -14.18 1.43 -2.72
CA CYS A 48 -14.37 1.41 -4.17
C CYS A 48 -15.81 1.76 -4.57
N GLU A 49 -16.80 1.18 -3.88
CA GLU A 49 -18.22 1.50 -4.08
C GLU A 49 -18.50 2.99 -3.84
N GLN A 50 -17.91 3.57 -2.80
CA GLN A 50 -18.12 4.96 -2.44
C GLN A 50 -17.44 5.94 -3.41
N CYS A 51 -16.22 5.63 -3.87
CA CYS A 51 -15.45 6.50 -4.77
C CYS A 51 -15.69 6.24 -6.26
N GLY A 52 -16.49 5.22 -6.61
CA GLY A 52 -16.81 4.85 -7.99
C GLY A 52 -15.70 4.10 -8.72
N ARG A 53 -14.76 3.46 -8.02
CA ARG A 53 -13.76 2.59 -8.65
C ARG A 53 -14.38 1.25 -9.04
N ASN A 54 -14.27 0.91 -10.32
CA ASN A 54 -14.73 -0.38 -10.86
C ASN A 54 -13.74 -1.54 -10.67
N ARG A 55 -12.60 -1.29 -10.03
CA ARG A 55 -11.59 -2.32 -9.74
C ARG A 55 -11.14 -2.20 -8.29
N VAL A 56 -11.39 -3.25 -7.52
CA VAL A 56 -10.94 -3.37 -6.13
C VAL A 56 -9.44 -3.64 -6.12
N PRO A 57 -8.62 -2.84 -5.39
CA PRO A 57 -7.19 -3.07 -5.29
C PRO A 57 -6.87 -4.31 -4.45
N GLU A 58 -5.73 -4.92 -4.71
CA GLU A 58 -5.25 -6.09 -3.98
C GLU A 58 -4.69 -5.68 -2.61
N ILE A 59 -5.10 -6.39 -1.55
CA ILE A 59 -4.44 -6.31 -0.25
C ILE A 59 -3.67 -7.61 -0.03
N ARG A 60 -2.35 -7.54 -0.13
CA ARG A 60 -1.46 -8.69 0.01
C ARG A 60 -1.36 -9.16 1.45
N PRO A 61 -0.97 -10.44 1.67
CA PRO A 61 -0.53 -10.90 2.98
C PRO A 61 0.54 -9.98 3.56
N ALA A 62 0.54 -9.81 4.88
CA ALA A 62 1.57 -9.00 5.50
C ALA A 62 2.92 -9.71 5.44
N MET A 63 3.99 -8.94 5.28
CA MET A 63 5.35 -9.46 5.14
C MET A 63 6.37 -8.53 5.80
N ASP A 64 7.60 -9.01 5.97
CA ASP A 64 8.68 -8.20 6.52
C ASP A 64 9.13 -7.11 5.53
N LEU A 65 9.48 -5.94 6.07
CA LEU A 65 9.95 -4.80 5.28
C LEU A 65 11.14 -5.15 4.39
N GLU A 66 12.10 -5.92 4.92
CA GLU A 66 13.29 -6.34 4.16
C GLU A 66 12.93 -7.25 3.00
N ALA A 67 12.01 -8.20 3.23
CA ALA A 67 11.51 -9.10 2.20
C ALA A 67 10.78 -8.32 1.08
N TRP A 68 9.93 -7.37 1.45
CA TRP A 68 9.24 -6.49 0.48
C TRP A 68 10.23 -5.63 -0.32
N CYS A 69 11.22 -5.03 0.36
CA CYS A 69 12.25 -4.23 -0.30
C CYS A 69 13.07 -5.02 -1.33
N ALA A 70 13.28 -6.32 -1.08
CA ALA A 70 14.03 -7.23 -1.95
C ALA A 70 13.25 -7.71 -3.19
N GLU A 71 11.92 -7.50 -3.24
CA GLU A 71 11.12 -7.86 -4.41
C GLU A 71 11.59 -7.08 -5.65
N GLN A 72 11.66 -7.77 -6.79
CA GLN A 72 11.96 -7.11 -8.06
C GLN A 72 10.71 -6.37 -8.53
N ASP A 73 10.86 -5.08 -8.78
CA ASP A 73 9.81 -4.20 -9.28
C ASP A 73 10.43 -3.25 -10.30
N GLU A 74 9.75 -3.04 -11.42
CA GLU A 74 10.15 -2.09 -12.46
C GLU A 74 9.80 -0.65 -12.06
N GLY A 75 8.99 -0.48 -11.01
CA GLY A 75 8.59 0.79 -10.44
C GLY A 75 9.71 1.53 -9.69
N LEU A 76 9.55 2.85 -9.61
CA LEU A 76 10.40 3.69 -8.77
C LEU A 76 10.08 3.44 -7.28
N LYS A 77 11.02 2.87 -6.54
CA LYS A 77 10.92 2.68 -5.08
C LYS A 77 11.18 4.01 -4.36
N LEU A 78 10.19 4.47 -3.60
CA LEU A 78 10.24 5.71 -2.83
C LEU A 78 10.03 5.45 -1.34
N ASN A 79 10.76 6.16 -0.49
CA ASN A 79 10.55 6.19 0.95
C ASN A 79 10.50 7.64 1.47
N LEU A 80 9.82 7.85 2.60
CA LEU A 80 9.72 9.15 3.24
C LEU A 80 10.86 9.29 4.25
N HIS A 81 11.73 10.30 4.05
CA HIS A 81 12.85 10.57 4.94
C HIS A 81 13.03 12.08 5.14
N PRO A 82 13.19 12.59 6.38
CA PRO A 82 13.27 14.04 6.64
C PRO A 82 14.52 14.72 6.06
N ARG A 83 15.55 13.94 5.72
CA ARG A 83 16.77 14.42 5.03
C ARG A 83 16.77 14.11 3.53
N ALA A 84 15.63 13.78 2.94
CA ALA A 84 15.53 13.55 1.51
C ALA A 84 15.91 14.83 0.75
N SER A 85 16.71 14.70 -0.30
CA SER A 85 17.07 15.81 -1.19
C SER A 85 15.91 16.25 -2.08
N ASN A 86 14.96 15.34 -2.32
CA ASN A 86 13.77 15.59 -3.13
C ASN A 86 12.51 15.55 -2.23
N SER A 87 11.62 16.52 -2.46
CA SER A 87 10.24 16.51 -1.97
C SER A 87 9.28 15.92 -3.00
N ILE A 88 8.05 15.60 -2.59
CA ILE A 88 7.00 15.14 -3.51
C ILE A 88 6.76 16.12 -4.67
N ASN A 89 6.84 17.43 -4.42
CA ASN A 89 6.64 18.48 -5.41
C ASN A 89 7.80 18.59 -6.41
N THR A 90 8.97 18.04 -6.06
CA THR A 90 10.17 18.06 -6.92
C THR A 90 10.41 16.74 -7.64
N LEU A 91 9.62 15.69 -7.32
CA LEU A 91 9.68 14.43 -8.04
C LEU A 91 9.21 14.65 -9.48
N ARG A 92 10.14 14.59 -10.43
CA ARG A 92 9.81 14.64 -11.86
C ARG A 92 9.25 13.29 -12.27
N TYR A 93 7.93 13.19 -12.42
CA TYR A 93 7.32 12.00 -13.01
C TYR A 93 7.72 11.94 -14.48
N ARG A 94 8.45 10.89 -14.90
CA ARG A 94 8.51 10.53 -16.32
C ARG A 94 7.18 9.84 -16.65
N LEU A 95 6.26 10.56 -17.29
CA LEU A 95 5.09 9.96 -17.92
C LEU A 95 5.59 9.06 -19.06
N ASN A 96 5.90 7.79 -18.76
CA ASN A 96 5.86 6.76 -19.79
C ASN A 96 4.39 6.46 -20.05
N ALA A 97 3.74 7.34 -20.81
CA ALA A 97 2.46 7.06 -21.44
C ALA A 97 2.68 5.91 -22.45
N SER A 98 2.43 4.69 -22.02
CA SER A 98 2.32 3.53 -22.90
C SER A 98 1.26 2.60 -22.33
N ALA A 99 0.00 2.99 -22.53
CA ALA A 99 -1.14 2.11 -22.73
C ALA A 99 -2.35 3.02 -23.04
N CYS A 100 -2.54 3.28 -24.32
CA CYS A 100 -3.86 3.60 -24.86
C CYS A 100 -4.62 2.28 -25.05
#